data_AF-A0A3A8WUK2-F1
#
_entry.id   AF-A0A3A8WUK2-F1
#
_cell.length_a   1.000
_cell.length_b   1.000
_cell.length_c   1.000
_cell.angle_alpha   90.00
_cell.angle_beta   90.00
_cell.angle_gamma   90.00
#
_symmetry.space_group_name_H-M   'P 1'
#
loop_
_entity.id
_entity.type
_entity.pdbx_description
1 polymer ?
#
loop_
_entity_poly.entity_id
_entity_poly.type
_entity_poly.pdbx_seq_one_letter_code
_entity_poly.pdbx_strand_id
1 'polypeptide(L)'
;MAKIKIISNPYQKKVAYQSWDEYSASWKEVDENSDLLKEKFIKGFFPFNIKEIVDMIIRDYKIPNEKVNIVFQGTEDEYKELQELCGVGEYADIITVEKDIFFLENARDIFPEINEVFNESLRPLVMQTGNVYKKIKEELEKYTDVTNDVIPICVMGNYSSGKSTFINSLIGCEILPSGAEPITAKIYKIRQSFYEDRASVSLKYDNQVMKLKFDDNSFKFSAATAENV
;
A
#
# COMPACT_ATOMS: atom_id res chain seq x y z
N MET A 1 -3.59 -29.34 -21.38
CA MET A 1 -3.54 -27.91 -20.97
C MET A 1 -2.73 -27.81 -19.70
N ALA A 2 -1.50 -27.29 -19.78
CA ALA A 2 -0.65 -27.11 -18.60
C ALA A 2 -1.35 -26.19 -17.59
N LYS A 3 -1.42 -26.61 -16.32
CA LYS A 3 -1.94 -25.80 -15.23
C LYS A 3 -0.87 -25.55 -14.19
N ILE A 4 -0.71 -24.29 -13.81
CA ILE A 4 0.16 -23.84 -12.75
C ILE A 4 -0.67 -23.08 -11.73
N LYS A 5 -0.39 -23.27 -10.45
CA LYS A 5 -1.01 -22.57 -9.36
C LYS A 5 0.01 -21.65 -8.70
N ILE A 6 -0.35 -20.38 -8.56
CA ILE A 6 0.41 -19.37 -7.83
C ILE A 6 -0.30 -19.13 -6.51
N ILE A 7 0.43 -19.25 -5.40
CA ILE A 7 -0.07 -19.05 -4.04
C ILE A 7 0.68 -17.87 -3.45
N SER A 8 0.08 -16.67 -3.47
CA SER A 8 0.63 -15.46 -2.85
C SER A 8 0.05 -15.27 -1.45
N ASN A 9 0.92 -15.00 -0.49
CA ASN A 9 0.55 -14.49 0.83
C ASN A 9 1.28 -13.17 1.10
N PRO A 10 0.65 -12.01 0.82
CA PRO A 10 1.29 -10.71 0.99
C PRO A 10 1.59 -10.38 2.46
N TYR A 11 0.83 -10.94 3.41
CA TYR A 11 1.04 -10.73 4.85
C TYR A 11 2.29 -11.45 5.37
N GLN A 12 2.63 -12.59 4.77
CA GLN A 12 3.87 -13.32 5.05
C GLN A 12 5.00 -12.98 4.09
N LYS A 13 4.73 -12.17 3.05
CA LYS A 13 5.67 -11.85 1.96
C LYS A 13 6.25 -13.10 1.31
N LYS A 14 5.38 -14.07 1.02
CA LYS A 14 5.76 -15.35 0.43
C LYS A 14 4.91 -15.66 -0.77
N VAL A 15 5.54 -16.27 -1.78
CA VAL A 15 4.87 -16.83 -2.96
C VAL A 15 5.33 -18.27 -3.12
N ALA A 16 4.40 -19.16 -3.43
CA ALA A 16 4.67 -20.57 -3.72
C ALA A 16 4.00 -20.97 -5.04
N TYR A 17 4.49 -22.06 -5.64
CA TYR A 17 4.10 -22.49 -6.97
C TYR A 17 3.83 -23.98 -6.98
N GLN A 18 2.74 -24.39 -7.63
CA GLN A 18 2.39 -25.79 -7.78
C GLN A 18 2.01 -26.10 -9.23
N SER A 19 2.45 -27.24 -9.76
CA SER A 19 2.00 -27.73 -11.06
C SER A 19 0.92 -28.79 -10.88
N TRP A 20 -0.02 -28.84 -11.82
CA TRP A 20 -1.04 -29.88 -11.82
C TRP A 20 -0.50 -31.16 -12.43
N ASP A 21 -0.55 -32.25 -11.67
CA ASP A 21 -0.22 -33.57 -12.17
C ASP A 21 -1.49 -34.30 -12.63
N GLU A 22 -1.64 -34.49 -13.95
CA GLU A 22 -2.77 -35.18 -14.55
C GLU A 22 -2.87 -36.66 -14.12
N TYR A 23 -1.75 -37.32 -13.80
CA TYR A 23 -1.76 -38.73 -13.42
C TYR A 23 -2.32 -38.96 -12.02
N SER A 24 -1.97 -38.09 -11.07
CA SER A 24 -2.44 -38.17 -9.69
C SER A 24 -3.67 -37.29 -9.41
N ALA A 25 -4.11 -36.50 -10.38
CA ALA A 25 -5.18 -35.51 -10.25
C ALA A 25 -5.00 -34.62 -9.01
N SER A 26 -3.78 -34.15 -8.79
CA SER A 26 -3.40 -33.39 -7.59
C SER A 26 -2.39 -32.29 -7.90
N TRP A 27 -2.37 -31.26 -7.07
CA TRP A 27 -1.34 -30.23 -7.09
C TRP A 27 -0.05 -30.75 -6.45
N LYS A 28 1.07 -30.56 -7.13
CA LYS A 28 2.41 -30.88 -6.62
C LYS A 28 3.29 -29.64 -6.67
N GLU A 29 4.29 -29.57 -5.80
CA GLU A 29 5.32 -28.54 -5.91
C GLU A 29 5.96 -28.59 -7.31
N VAL A 30 6.32 -27.41 -7.82
CA VAL A 30 7.07 -27.31 -9.09
C VAL A 30 8.44 -28.00 -8.97
N ASP A 31 9.06 -28.31 -10.12
CA ASP A 31 10.40 -28.91 -10.16
C ASP A 31 11.38 -28.15 -9.25
N GLU A 32 12.18 -28.88 -8.47
CA GLU A 32 13.15 -28.31 -7.53
C GLU A 32 14.19 -27.40 -8.22
N ASN A 33 14.42 -27.59 -9.52
CA ASN A 33 15.32 -26.77 -10.34
C ASN A 33 14.61 -25.61 -11.06
N SER A 34 13.31 -25.41 -10.81
CA SER A 34 12.55 -24.33 -11.44
C SER A 34 13.10 -22.96 -11.05
N ASP A 35 13.24 -22.08 -12.03
CA ASP A 35 13.62 -20.69 -11.80
C ASP A 35 12.61 -19.96 -10.90
N LEU A 36 11.36 -20.41 -10.85
CA LEU A 36 10.31 -19.88 -9.97
C LEU A 36 10.65 -20.03 -8.47
N LEU A 37 11.52 -20.98 -8.12
CA LEU A 37 11.95 -21.21 -6.73
C LEU A 37 13.12 -20.31 -6.29
N LYS A 38 13.64 -19.45 -7.18
CA LYS A 38 14.67 -18.47 -6.80
C LYS A 38 14.12 -17.50 -5.76
N GLU A 39 14.97 -17.08 -4.83
CA GLU A 39 14.60 -16.24 -3.67
C GLU A 39 13.77 -15.00 -4.06
N LYS A 40 14.11 -14.36 -5.18
CA LYS A 40 13.40 -13.20 -5.73
C LYS A 40 11.90 -13.45 -5.97
N PHE A 41 11.52 -14.68 -6.33
CA PHE A 41 10.16 -15.03 -6.73
C PHE A 41 9.39 -15.77 -5.64
N ILE A 42 10.04 -16.20 -4.56
CA ILE A 42 9.39 -16.84 -3.41
C ILE A 42 9.29 -15.94 -2.19
N LYS A 43 10.08 -14.87 -2.11
CA LYS A 43 10.05 -13.87 -1.04
C LYS A 43 9.71 -12.48 -1.59
N GLY A 44 8.85 -11.79 -0.88
CA GLY A 44 8.39 -10.44 -1.23
C GLY A 44 6.92 -10.40 -1.60
N PHE A 45 6.54 -9.36 -2.32
CA PHE A 45 5.18 -9.15 -2.80
C PHE A 45 5.09 -9.61 -4.26
N PHE A 46 4.10 -10.46 -4.54
CA PHE A 46 3.83 -10.97 -5.89
C PHE A 46 3.71 -9.85 -6.95
N PRO A 47 2.99 -8.74 -6.70
CA PRO A 47 2.92 -7.56 -7.57
C PRO A 47 4.23 -7.09 -8.19
N PHE A 48 5.33 -7.17 -7.45
CA PHE A 48 6.62 -6.64 -7.91
C PHE A 48 7.30 -7.52 -8.95
N ASN A 49 6.86 -8.77 -9.12
CA ASN A 49 7.49 -9.73 -10.02
C ASN A 49 6.50 -10.40 -10.97
N ILE A 50 5.23 -9.96 -11.07
CA ILE A 50 4.17 -10.62 -11.86
C ILE A 50 4.66 -10.92 -13.28
N LYS A 51 5.20 -9.91 -13.98
CA LYS A 51 5.65 -10.07 -15.36
C LYS A 51 6.73 -11.15 -15.52
N GLU A 52 7.76 -11.10 -14.68
CA GLU A 52 8.86 -12.08 -14.74
C GLU A 52 8.38 -13.50 -14.40
N ILE A 53 7.48 -13.62 -13.42
CA ILE A 53 6.85 -14.90 -13.04
C ILE A 53 6.06 -15.46 -14.22
N VAL A 54 5.22 -14.64 -14.84
CA VAL A 54 4.41 -15.02 -16.00
C VAL A 54 5.28 -15.43 -17.19
N ASP A 55 6.33 -14.66 -17.50
CA ASP A 55 7.27 -14.97 -18.57
C ASP A 55 7.97 -16.33 -18.35
N MET A 56 8.37 -16.64 -17.11
CA MET A 56 8.95 -17.94 -16.75
C MET A 56 7.94 -19.08 -16.87
N ILE A 57 6.69 -18.88 -16.43
CA ILE A 57 5.62 -19.87 -16.59
C ILE A 57 5.39 -20.18 -18.06
N ILE A 58 5.34 -19.16 -18.92
CA ILE A 58 5.21 -19.35 -20.36
C ILE A 58 6.39 -20.15 -20.91
N ARG A 59 7.62 -19.76 -20.55
CA ARG A 59 8.83 -20.44 -21.03
C ARG A 59 8.87 -21.91 -20.66
N ASP A 60 8.46 -22.25 -19.43
CA ASP A 60 8.65 -23.58 -18.85
C ASP A 60 7.45 -24.52 -19.08
N TYR A 61 6.23 -23.97 -19.23
CA TYR A 61 4.98 -24.76 -19.28
C TYR A 61 4.17 -24.59 -20.57
N LYS A 62 4.51 -23.68 -21.48
CA LYS A 62 3.76 -23.51 -22.73
C LYS A 62 3.93 -24.72 -23.66
N ILE A 63 2.80 -25.27 -24.08
CA ILE A 63 2.73 -26.35 -25.07
C ILE A 63 2.24 -25.75 -26.40
N PRO A 64 2.73 -26.20 -27.58
CA PRO A 64 2.24 -25.73 -28.86
C PRO A 64 0.72 -25.86 -29.00
N ASN A 65 0.06 -24.79 -29.47
CA ASN A 65 -1.39 -24.71 -29.67
C ASN A 65 -2.28 -24.85 -28.42
N GLU A 66 -1.70 -24.80 -27.21
CA GLU A 66 -2.47 -24.77 -25.97
C GLU A 66 -2.13 -23.53 -25.14
N LYS A 67 -3.13 -22.99 -24.46
CA LYS A 67 -2.93 -21.95 -23.45
C LYS A 67 -2.43 -22.57 -22.15
N VAL A 68 -1.62 -21.83 -21.39
CA VAL A 68 -1.26 -22.18 -20.02
C VAL A 68 -2.33 -21.60 -19.08
N ASN A 69 -2.87 -22.44 -18.20
CA ASN A 69 -3.82 -21.98 -17.20
C ASN A 69 -3.10 -21.63 -15.89
N ILE A 70 -3.27 -20.41 -15.42
CA ILE A 70 -2.77 -19.94 -14.13
C ILE A 70 -3.94 -19.90 -13.14
N VAL A 71 -3.89 -20.75 -12.13
CA VAL A 71 -4.80 -20.72 -10.99
C VAL A 71 -4.17 -19.85 -9.90
N PHE A 72 -4.84 -18.79 -9.48
CA PHE A 72 -4.28 -17.84 -8.52
C PHE A 72 -5.00 -17.91 -7.18
N GLN A 73 -4.22 -18.10 -6.11
CA GLN A 73 -4.64 -18.03 -4.72
C GLN A 73 -3.90 -16.87 -4.05
N GLY A 74 -4.63 -15.83 -3.65
CA GLY A 74 -4.06 -14.63 -3.04
C GLY A 74 -5.15 -13.60 -2.76
N THR A 75 -4.77 -12.32 -2.69
CA THR A 75 -5.75 -11.23 -2.52
C THR A 75 -6.45 -10.88 -3.83
N GLU A 76 -7.62 -10.23 -3.75
CA GLU A 76 -8.35 -9.78 -4.93
C GLU A 76 -7.57 -8.72 -5.72
N ASP A 77 -6.84 -7.85 -5.02
CA ASP A 77 -6.00 -6.83 -5.65
C ASP A 77 -4.87 -7.45 -6.49
N GLU A 78 -4.15 -8.43 -5.92
CA GLU A 78 -3.10 -9.15 -6.65
C GLU A 78 -3.67 -9.95 -7.84
N TYR A 79 -4.86 -10.53 -7.70
CA TYR A 79 -5.54 -11.23 -8.78
C TYR A 79 -5.87 -10.28 -9.94
N LYS A 80 -6.39 -9.08 -9.64
CA LYS A 80 -6.69 -8.06 -10.66
C LYS A 80 -5.45 -7.62 -11.41
N GLU A 81 -4.33 -7.38 -10.72
CA GLU A 81 -3.07 -7.03 -11.38
C GLU A 81 -2.59 -8.14 -12.33
N LEU A 82 -2.69 -9.41 -11.92
CA LEU A 82 -2.38 -10.55 -12.78
C LEU A 82 -3.33 -10.62 -13.99
N GLN A 83 -4.64 -10.43 -13.75
CA GLN A 83 -5.65 -10.47 -14.81
C GLN A 83 -5.46 -9.34 -15.82
N GLU A 84 -5.15 -8.13 -15.37
CA GLU A 84 -4.86 -6.98 -16.23
C GLU A 84 -3.62 -7.23 -17.08
N LEU A 85 -2.53 -7.75 -16.49
CA LEU A 85 -1.33 -8.09 -17.23
C LEU A 85 -1.60 -9.17 -18.30
N CYS A 86 -2.26 -10.26 -17.92
CA CYS A 86 -2.51 -11.38 -18.81
C CYS A 86 -3.64 -11.11 -19.82
N GLY A 87 -4.50 -10.12 -19.58
CA GLY A 87 -5.60 -9.73 -20.46
C GLY A 87 -5.20 -8.83 -21.62
N VAL A 88 -3.94 -8.37 -21.68
CA VAL A 88 -3.45 -7.43 -22.70
C VAL A 88 -2.34 -8.08 -23.53
N GLY A 89 -2.29 -7.72 -24.82
CA GLY A 89 -1.17 -8.04 -25.70
C GLY A 89 -1.01 -9.54 -25.98
N GLU A 90 0.25 -9.98 -26.08
CA GLU A 90 0.60 -11.37 -26.44
C GLU A 90 0.17 -12.40 -25.37
N TYR A 91 0.00 -11.97 -24.12
CA TYR A 91 -0.38 -12.85 -23.02
C TYR A 91 -1.81 -13.36 -23.16
N ALA A 92 -2.73 -12.58 -23.70
CA ALA A 92 -4.16 -12.92 -23.78
C ALA A 92 -4.43 -14.18 -24.63
N ASP A 93 -3.58 -14.42 -25.64
CA ASP A 93 -3.67 -15.59 -26.51
C ASP A 93 -2.91 -16.81 -25.98
N ILE A 94 -2.09 -16.62 -24.93
CA ILE A 94 -1.20 -17.66 -24.39
C ILE A 94 -1.66 -18.13 -23.01
N ILE A 95 -2.29 -17.26 -22.22
CA ILE A 95 -2.63 -17.50 -20.82
C ILE A 95 -4.13 -17.43 -20.61
N THR A 96 -4.63 -18.32 -19.76
CA THR A 96 -5.90 -18.14 -19.05
C THR A 96 -5.61 -17.98 -17.57
N VAL A 97 -6.34 -17.10 -16.89
CA VAL A 97 -6.21 -16.89 -15.44
C VAL A 97 -7.53 -17.26 -14.78
N GLU A 98 -7.46 -18.06 -13.74
CA GLU A 98 -8.60 -18.50 -12.93
C GLU A 98 -8.32 -18.21 -11.45
N LYS A 99 -9.35 -17.88 -10.70
CA LYS A 99 -9.24 -17.68 -9.25
C LYS A 99 -9.42 -19.02 -8.54
N ASP A 100 -8.58 -19.28 -7.54
CA ASP A 100 -8.76 -20.42 -6.66
C ASP A 100 -9.97 -20.22 -5.73
N ILE A 101 -10.53 -21.32 -5.23
CA ILE A 101 -11.59 -21.29 -4.21
C ILE A 101 -11.07 -20.74 -2.87
N PHE A 102 -9.78 -20.90 -2.61
CA PHE A 102 -9.10 -20.30 -1.46
C PHE A 102 -8.54 -18.94 -1.87
N PHE A 103 -8.89 -17.90 -1.11
CA PHE A 103 -8.38 -16.55 -1.31
C PHE A 103 -8.10 -15.88 0.03
N LEU A 104 -7.35 -14.78 -0.01
CA LEU A 104 -7.10 -13.93 1.14
C LEU A 104 -7.90 -12.64 0.98
N GLU A 105 -8.44 -12.12 2.08
CA GLU A 105 -9.07 -10.81 2.08
C GLU A 105 -8.01 -9.71 1.88
N ASN A 106 -8.40 -8.61 1.24
CA ASN A 106 -7.49 -7.50 1.01
C ASN A 106 -7.21 -6.77 2.32
N ALA A 107 -6.04 -6.14 2.41
CA ALA A 107 -5.65 -5.37 3.59
C ALA A 107 -6.70 -4.30 3.92
N ARG A 108 -7.24 -3.61 2.90
CA ARG A 108 -8.26 -2.57 3.04
C ARG A 108 -9.56 -3.05 3.71
N ASP A 109 -9.90 -4.33 3.56
CA ASP A 109 -11.15 -4.90 4.04
C ASP A 109 -11.00 -5.44 5.47
N ILE A 110 -9.84 -6.01 5.80
CA ILE A 110 -9.52 -6.52 7.14
C ILE A 110 -9.09 -5.42 8.13
N PHE A 111 -8.53 -4.32 7.61
CA PHE A 111 -7.94 -3.28 8.46
C PHE A 111 -8.91 -2.64 9.45
N PRO A 112 -10.18 -2.33 9.07
CA PRO A 112 -11.17 -1.79 10.00
C PRO A 112 -11.44 -2.72 11.18
N GLU A 113 -11.61 -4.03 10.92
CA GLU A 113 -11.88 -5.02 11.96
C GLU A 113 -10.68 -5.16 12.92
N ILE A 114 -9.46 -5.20 12.38
CA ILE A 114 -8.24 -5.24 13.20
C ILE A 114 -8.16 -3.99 14.09
N ASN A 115 -8.46 -2.82 13.53
CA ASN A 115 -8.47 -1.55 14.26
C ASN A 115 -9.53 -1.51 15.36
N GLU A 116 -10.72 -2.05 15.10
CA GLU A 116 -11.79 -2.15 16.08
C GLU A 116 -11.36 -3.03 17.26
N VAL A 117 -10.91 -4.26 16.99
CA VAL A 117 -10.40 -5.18 18.02
C VAL A 117 -9.26 -4.54 18.84
N PHE A 118 -8.33 -3.87 18.16
CA PHE A 118 -7.22 -3.20 18.82
C PHE A 118 -7.70 -2.05 19.74
N ASN A 119 -8.59 -1.19 19.25
CA ASN A 119 -9.06 -0.02 20.00
C ASN A 119 -10.01 -0.39 21.13
N GLU A 120 -10.88 -1.37 20.93
CA GLU A 120 -11.90 -1.75 21.91
C GLU A 120 -11.39 -2.74 22.94
N SER A 121 -10.54 -3.69 22.55
CA SER A 121 -10.09 -4.76 23.45
C SER A 121 -8.69 -4.51 24.02
N LEU A 122 -7.71 -4.22 23.16
CA LEU A 122 -6.30 -4.17 23.59
C LEU A 122 -5.95 -2.85 24.28
N ARG A 123 -6.38 -1.72 23.71
CA ARG A 123 -6.03 -0.39 24.23
C ARG A 123 -6.48 -0.17 25.69
N PRO A 124 -7.71 -0.54 26.12
CA PRO A 124 -8.13 -0.37 27.51
C PRO A 124 -7.33 -1.25 28.48
N LEU A 125 -7.03 -2.50 28.10
CA LEU A 125 -6.23 -3.42 28.92
C LEU A 125 -4.81 -2.89 29.15
N VAL A 126 -4.19 -2.34 28.11
CA VAL A 126 -2.87 -1.71 28.22
C VAL A 126 -2.93 -0.44 29.09
N MET A 127 -3.99 0.35 28.99
CA MET A 127 -4.15 1.58 29.78
C MET A 127 -4.41 1.32 31.28
N GLN A 128 -4.85 0.13 31.68
CA GLN A 128 -5.12 -0.22 33.09
C GLN A 128 -3.89 -0.69 33.87
N THR A 129 -2.75 -0.98 33.22
CA THR A 129 -1.63 -1.70 33.88
C THR A 129 -0.45 -0.77 34.24
N GLY A 130 -0.51 -0.22 35.46
CA GLY A 130 0.32 0.79 36.13
C GLY A 130 1.82 1.01 35.81
N ASN A 131 2.60 0.07 35.25
CA ASN A 131 4.07 0.20 35.26
C ASN A 131 4.86 -0.29 34.03
N VAL A 132 4.24 -0.77 32.94
CA VAL A 132 4.98 -1.30 31.75
C VAL A 132 5.12 -0.25 30.62
N TYR A 133 4.97 1.03 30.97
CA TYR A 133 4.34 2.01 30.08
C TYR A 133 5.15 2.57 28.92
N LYS A 134 6.47 2.76 29.00
CA LYS A 134 7.12 3.59 27.97
C LYS A 134 7.17 2.89 26.61
N LYS A 135 7.71 1.68 26.56
CA LYS A 135 7.91 0.95 25.30
C LYS A 135 6.58 0.52 24.67
N ILE A 136 5.63 0.05 25.48
CA ILE A 136 4.31 -0.35 24.99
C ILE A 136 3.53 0.87 24.50
N LYS A 137 3.58 1.99 25.23
CA LYS A 137 2.94 3.24 24.77
C LYS A 137 3.55 3.76 23.47
N GLU A 138 4.87 3.74 23.32
CA GLU A 138 5.55 4.11 22.07
C GLU A 138 5.15 3.18 20.91
N GLU A 139 4.97 1.87 21.15
CA GLU A 139 4.47 0.93 20.13
C GLU A 139 3.00 1.16 19.79
N LEU A 140 2.15 1.48 20.77
CA LEU A 140 0.76 1.87 20.53
C LEU A 140 0.66 3.16 19.71
N GLU A 141 1.48 4.17 20.03
CA GLU A 141 1.54 5.42 19.26
C GLU A 141 1.98 5.15 17.82
N LYS A 142 3.00 4.31 17.61
CA LYS A 142 3.40 3.86 16.26
C LYS A 142 2.28 3.15 15.52
N TYR A 143 1.54 2.26 16.19
CA TYR A 143 0.40 1.58 15.57
C TYR A 143 -0.67 2.59 15.17
N THR A 144 -1.01 3.53 16.05
CA THR A 144 -1.99 4.59 15.78
C THR A 144 -1.53 5.52 14.63
N ASP A 145 -0.23 5.78 14.52
CA ASP A 145 0.33 6.54 13.40
C ASP A 145 0.25 5.78 12.07
N VAL A 146 0.48 4.46 12.09
CA VAL A 146 0.39 3.59 10.91
C VAL A 146 -1.06 3.33 10.50
N THR A 147 -2.01 3.42 11.44
CA THR A 147 -3.45 3.26 11.16
C THR A 147 -4.15 4.50 10.68
N ASN A 148 -3.47 5.64 10.66
CA ASN A 148 -3.97 6.78 9.93
C ASN A 148 -3.83 6.54 8.42
N ASP A 149 -4.93 6.67 7.67
CA ASP A 149 -5.01 6.52 6.20
C ASP A 149 -4.19 7.57 5.41
N VAL A 150 -3.29 8.31 6.07
CA VAL A 150 -2.51 9.39 5.46
C VAL A 150 -1.11 8.88 5.12
N ILE A 151 -0.84 8.63 3.84
CA ILE A 151 0.49 8.28 3.34
C ILE A 151 1.38 9.54 3.33
N PRO A 152 2.43 9.63 4.16
CA PRO A 152 3.29 10.81 4.17
C PRO A 152 4.24 10.78 2.96
N ILE A 153 4.05 11.72 2.04
CA ILE A 153 4.97 11.94 0.91
C ILE A 153 5.94 13.08 1.29
N CYS A 154 7.25 12.81 1.25
CA CYS A 154 8.27 13.82 1.52
C CYS A 154 9.00 14.22 0.22
N VAL A 155 8.92 15.51 -0.15
CA VAL A 155 9.60 16.06 -1.32
C VAL A 155 10.83 16.85 -0.87
N MET A 156 12.02 16.37 -1.26
CA MET A 156 13.31 16.97 -0.89
C MET A 156 14.12 17.36 -2.13
N GLY A 157 14.97 18.38 -2.01
CA GLY A 157 15.85 18.84 -3.09
C GLY A 157 16.39 20.25 -2.86
N ASN A 158 17.47 20.59 -3.58
CA ASN A 158 18.17 21.88 -3.47
C ASN A 158 17.24 23.10 -3.71
N TYR A 159 17.64 24.27 -3.24
CA TYR A 159 16.89 25.51 -3.47
C TYR A 159 16.63 25.74 -4.97
N SER A 160 15.46 26.28 -5.30
CA SER A 160 15.03 26.57 -6.68
C SER A 160 14.94 25.38 -7.65
N SER A 161 14.95 24.14 -7.17
CA SER A 161 14.78 22.93 -7.99
C SER A 161 13.34 22.65 -8.46
N GLY A 162 12.43 23.63 -8.35
CA GLY A 162 11.03 23.46 -8.79
C GLY A 162 10.11 22.65 -7.86
N LYS A 163 10.50 22.40 -6.59
CA LYS A 163 9.68 21.62 -5.63
C LYS A 163 8.25 22.15 -5.45
N SER A 164 8.08 23.46 -5.26
CA SER A 164 6.76 24.08 -5.11
C SER A 164 5.92 23.89 -6.36
N THR A 165 6.52 24.06 -7.55
CA THR A 165 5.86 23.83 -8.83
C THR A 165 5.43 22.37 -8.98
N PHE A 166 6.30 21.41 -8.65
CA PHE A 166 5.96 19.99 -8.67
C PHE A 166 4.77 19.66 -7.76
N ILE A 167 4.78 20.16 -6.52
CA ILE A 167 3.69 19.94 -5.56
C ILE A 167 2.39 20.58 -6.08
N ASN A 168 2.43 21.82 -6.56
CA ASN A 168 1.25 22.50 -7.09
C ASN A 168 0.68 21.76 -8.31
N SER A 169 1.53 21.29 -9.24
CA SER A 169 1.10 20.50 -10.40
C SER A 169 0.49 19.16 -9.99
N LEU A 170 1.04 18.49 -8.97
CA LEU A 170 0.52 17.21 -8.47
C LEU A 170 -0.85 17.39 -7.81
N ILE A 171 -1.05 18.48 -7.05
CA ILE A 171 -2.32 18.80 -6.41
C ILE A 171 -3.33 19.34 -7.44
N GLY A 172 -2.85 19.99 -8.50
CA GLY A 172 -3.68 20.66 -9.51
C GLY A 172 -4.08 22.09 -9.14
N CYS A 173 -3.49 22.67 -8.09
CA CYS A 173 -3.73 24.05 -7.70
C CYS A 173 -2.48 24.71 -7.08
N GLU A 174 -2.40 26.03 -7.19
CA GLU A 174 -1.26 26.82 -6.70
C GLU A 174 -1.39 27.11 -5.19
N ILE A 175 -1.00 26.14 -4.35
CA ILE A 175 -1.03 26.27 -2.89
C ILE A 175 0.28 26.84 -2.34
N LEU A 176 1.41 26.37 -2.86
CA LEU A 176 2.73 26.81 -2.44
C LEU A 176 3.19 27.98 -3.31
N PRO A 177 3.85 28.99 -2.73
CA PRO A 177 4.38 30.07 -3.53
C PRO A 177 5.50 29.51 -4.42
N SER A 178 5.44 29.82 -5.72
CA SER A 178 6.40 29.40 -6.74
C SER A 178 7.07 30.61 -7.36
N GLY A 179 8.39 30.68 -7.29
CA GLY A 179 9.20 31.79 -7.81
C GLY A 179 10.68 31.41 -7.82
N ALA A 180 11.48 32.11 -8.64
CA ALA A 180 12.92 31.86 -8.77
C ALA A 180 13.71 32.31 -7.52
N GLU A 181 13.16 33.25 -6.76
CA GLU A 181 13.72 33.67 -5.48
C GLU A 181 13.52 32.60 -4.40
N PRO A 182 14.47 32.43 -3.47
CA PRO A 182 14.37 31.45 -2.38
C PRO A 182 13.29 31.86 -1.37
N ILE A 183 12.04 31.61 -1.72
CA ILE A 183 10.84 31.97 -0.94
C ILE A 183 10.46 30.91 0.10
N THR A 184 10.87 29.65 -0.08
CA THR A 184 10.54 28.54 0.82
C THR A 184 11.70 28.19 1.76
N ALA A 185 11.99 29.06 2.73
CA ALA A 185 12.90 28.77 3.84
C ALA A 185 12.20 28.08 5.04
N LYS A 186 10.97 27.59 4.83
CA LYS A 186 10.12 26.96 5.84
C LYS A 186 9.65 25.58 5.39
N ILE A 187 9.50 24.66 6.33
CA ILE A 187 8.95 23.32 6.09
C ILE A 187 7.43 23.46 6.00
N TYR A 188 6.85 23.00 4.89
CA TYR A 188 5.40 22.95 4.69
C TYR A 188 4.89 21.54 4.91
N LYS A 189 3.74 21.42 5.56
CA LYS A 189 2.98 20.18 5.70
C LYS A 189 1.58 20.42 5.17
N ILE A 190 1.26 19.78 4.05
CA ILE A 190 -0.05 19.88 3.40
C ILE A 190 -0.82 18.60 3.72
N ARG A 191 -2.10 18.74 4.08
CA ARG A 191 -3.01 17.64 4.38
C ARG A 191 -4.38 17.98 3.79
N GLN A 192 -5.06 16.98 3.26
CA GLN A 192 -6.46 17.13 2.86
C GLN A 192 -7.31 17.38 4.11
N SER A 193 -8.25 18.31 4.00
CA SER A 193 -9.25 18.52 5.04
C SER A 193 -10.25 17.38 5.05
N PHE A 194 -10.74 16.99 6.23
CA PHE A 194 -11.84 16.03 6.35
C PHE A 194 -13.17 16.57 5.80
N TYR A 195 -13.28 17.90 5.66
CA TYR A 195 -14.47 18.58 5.16
C TYR A 195 -14.09 19.45 3.96
N GLU A 196 -14.86 19.35 2.88
CA GLU A 196 -14.61 20.06 1.62
C GLU A 196 -14.73 21.58 1.77
N ASP A 197 -15.62 22.06 2.63
CA ASP A 197 -15.93 23.47 2.91
C ASP A 197 -14.98 24.12 3.93
N ARG A 198 -13.94 23.40 4.38
CA ARG A 198 -13.08 23.87 5.47
C ARG A 198 -11.61 23.76 5.15
N ALA A 199 -10.88 24.79 5.54
CA ALA A 199 -9.42 24.79 5.52
C ALA A 199 -8.86 25.25 6.87
N SER A 200 -7.62 24.88 7.16
CA SER A 200 -6.91 25.46 8.30
C SER A 200 -5.43 25.66 8.02
N VAL A 201 -4.90 26.78 8.50
CA VAL A 201 -3.48 27.13 8.44
C VAL A 201 -2.96 27.21 9.87
N SER A 202 -1.92 26.43 10.16
CA SER A 202 -1.24 26.43 11.45
C SER A 202 0.17 26.99 11.31
N LEU A 203 0.50 27.98 12.14
CA LEU A 203 1.84 28.56 12.24
C LEU A 203 2.40 28.30 13.64
N LYS A 204 3.67 27.90 13.73
CA LYS A 204 4.39 27.78 15.01
C LYS A 204 5.44 28.88 15.11
N TYR A 205 5.38 29.65 16.19
CA TYR A 205 6.37 30.69 16.54
C TYR A 205 6.67 30.60 18.04
N ASP A 206 7.94 30.50 18.41
CA ASP A 206 8.40 30.43 19.81
C ASP A 206 7.61 29.44 20.69
N ASN A 207 7.48 28.19 20.21
CA ASN A 207 6.66 27.12 20.80
C ASN A 207 5.15 27.39 20.94
N GLN A 208 4.65 28.54 20.50
CA GLN A 208 3.22 28.82 20.41
C GLN A 208 2.70 28.40 19.03
N VAL A 209 1.53 27.74 19.02
CA VAL A 209 0.84 27.35 17.79
C VAL A 209 -0.36 28.27 17.60
N MET A 210 -0.40 28.95 16.47
CA MET A 210 -1.53 29.75 16.03
C MET A 210 -2.25 28.99 14.92
N LYS A 211 -3.57 28.86 15.03
CA LYS A 211 -4.41 28.19 14.02
C LYS A 211 -5.47 29.14 13.51
N LEU A 212 -5.49 29.31 12.20
CA LEU A 212 -6.54 29.98 11.44
C LEU A 212 -7.42 28.89 10.82
N LYS A 213 -8.73 28.95 11.07
CA LYS A 213 -9.72 28.06 10.46
C LYS A 213 -10.57 28.88 9.51
N PHE A 214 -10.85 28.34 8.34
CA PHE A 214 -11.68 28.93 7.31
C PHE A 214 -12.90 28.03 7.09
N ASP A 215 -14.06 28.66 6.96
CA ASP A 215 -15.31 28.08 6.44
C ASP A 215 -15.83 28.97 5.29
N ASP A 216 -16.90 28.56 4.60
CA ASP A 216 -17.40 29.21 3.38
C ASP A 216 -17.54 30.74 3.49
N ASN A 217 -17.83 31.28 4.68
CA ASN A 217 -18.16 32.69 4.87
C ASN A 217 -17.36 33.39 5.97
N SER A 218 -16.47 32.69 6.67
CA SER A 218 -15.76 33.27 7.80
C SER A 218 -14.40 32.63 8.06
N PHE A 219 -13.60 33.33 8.87
CA PHE A 219 -12.39 32.77 9.43
C PHE A 219 -12.40 32.96 10.95
N LYS A 220 -11.85 31.97 11.67
CA LYS A 220 -11.70 31.99 13.12
C LYS A 220 -10.24 31.83 13.48
N PHE A 221 -9.79 32.64 14.41
CA PHE A 221 -8.46 32.56 15.00
C PHE A 221 -8.54 31.85 16.35
N SER A 222 -7.63 30.91 16.58
CA SER A 222 -7.44 30.29 17.89
C SER A 222 -5.95 30.11 18.18
N ALA A 223 -5.52 30.50 19.38
CA ALA A 223 -4.27 30.02 19.95
C ALA A 223 -4.48 28.54 20.31
N ALA A 224 -3.72 27.64 19.70
CA ALA A 224 -3.78 26.23 20.04
C ALA A 224 -2.87 26.00 21.26
N THR A 225 -3.47 25.64 22.40
CA THR A 225 -2.73 25.02 23.50
C THR A 225 -2.31 23.61 23.09
N ALA A 226 -1.23 23.10 23.69
CA ALA A 226 -0.58 21.83 23.33
C ALA A 226 -1.48 20.58 23.41
N GLU A 227 -2.73 20.72 23.86
CA GLU A 227 -3.73 19.66 24.00
C GLU A 227 -4.54 19.38 22.72
N ASN A 228 -4.36 20.14 21.64
CA ASN A 228 -5.11 19.98 20.38
C ASN A 228 -4.21 20.02 19.12
N VAL A 229 -3.05 19.38 19.17
CA VAL A 229 -2.13 19.20 18.03
C VAL A 229 -2.21 17.78 17.48
#